data_AF-A0A833DX74-F1
#
_entry.id   AF-A0A833DX74-F1
#
_cell.length_a   1.000
_cell.length_b   1.000
_cell.length_c   1.000
_cell.angle_alpha   90.00
_cell.angle_beta   90.00
_cell.angle_gamma   90.00
#
_symmetry.space_group_name_H-M   'P 1'
#
loop_
_entity.id
_entity.type
_entity.pdbx_description
1 polymer ?
#
loop_
_entity_poly.entity_id
_entity_poly.type
_entity_poly.pdbx_seq_one_letter_code
_entity_poly.pdbx_strand_id
1 'polypeptide(L)'
;MTIVKLVAKANVVPVRTLTLKRTLKYFNVERIVLPCLDAGCRASSHVVALDSESIASLWRRFVEVVRASIRELVKLVEEVNAARRREGKGPIKLDIVLESVGDIISYIYRWPLNRSPFKGLAIYTPFISYLATAFARIVDESVDLDPDIYSIVYGMLVECKKGKMDVEIREFADQISPRDERLEKLKPAIDSMCRLLDLFEREKLEDLVELLLYSVPADTRPGLNHSSLLLHDSLSSAIAYSFAVEELLRRRLETPPIIVHVLRIASLLHDVGKPLEYERHVERSIEAARYVLEPLRELENVYAGIGPIIDLVLALVEKHHTPPEECIEVAKGPIAGLTSGDRAGVIAEILCSALRKGDQFASSLDRVVDLVIEAAKCGGEEDEFCRVVGELGVVNQAKKLANILADRLGVGDPVKALEIAYKGARDVDSKKLWRLWSELWGLPATREVLVELSEALAKFVGFRARGRLLEHLEARLGGGRDDRDIGEGVSLVLVDVGGVQASIRETQRLRVLAGSSLAVDYITVYGVYRLLNVAARRVFGNATRVSVPPETVVFAGGGTLHALVPRQIAENLKDILSSEAARAKAEALGVL
;
A
#
# COMPACT_ATOMS: atom_id res chain seq x y z
N MET A 1 -25.25 18.69 -17.98
CA MET A 1 -24.66 18.03 -16.80
C MET A 1 -25.29 18.64 -15.57
N THR A 2 -26.07 17.89 -14.81
CA THR A 2 -26.48 18.33 -13.47
C THR A 2 -25.19 18.35 -12.64
N ILE A 3 -24.74 19.55 -12.25
CA ILE A 3 -23.56 19.72 -11.41
C ILE A 3 -23.84 19.01 -10.10
N VAL A 4 -23.04 17.98 -9.83
CA VAL A 4 -23.13 17.14 -8.64
C VAL A 4 -22.67 18.01 -7.47
N LYS A 5 -23.61 18.56 -6.68
CA LYS A 5 -23.28 19.31 -5.46
C LYS A 5 -22.71 18.35 -4.42
N LEU A 6 -21.39 18.23 -4.33
CA LEU A 6 -20.73 17.31 -3.39
C LEU A 6 -20.04 18.09 -2.29
N VAL A 7 -20.29 17.77 -1.03
CA VAL A 7 -19.59 18.45 0.07
C VAL A 7 -18.49 17.56 0.60
N ALA A 8 -17.23 17.88 0.31
CA ALA A 8 -16.08 17.18 0.91
C ALA A 8 -15.82 17.68 2.35
N LYS A 9 -15.71 16.75 3.31
CA LYS A 9 -15.27 17.05 4.69
C LYS A 9 -14.12 16.14 5.08
N ALA A 10 -13.06 16.69 5.67
CA ALA A 10 -11.97 15.91 6.25
C ALA A 10 -12.08 15.81 7.77
N ASN A 11 -11.99 14.58 8.28
CA ASN A 11 -11.73 14.28 9.67
C ASN A 11 -10.28 13.81 9.81
N VAL A 12 -9.51 14.45 10.68
CA VAL A 12 -8.11 14.10 10.94
C VAL A 12 -8.02 13.49 12.33
N VAL A 13 -7.51 12.26 12.41
CA VAL A 13 -7.33 11.53 13.67
C VAL A 13 -5.87 11.09 13.76
N PRO A 14 -5.11 11.52 14.78
CA PRO A 14 -3.76 11.02 15.01
C PRO A 14 -3.75 9.50 15.15
N VAL A 15 -2.77 8.80 14.55
CA VAL A 15 -2.69 7.33 14.62
C VAL A 15 -2.57 6.84 16.07
N ARG A 16 -2.00 7.63 17.00
CA ARG A 16 -1.99 7.29 18.44
C ARG A 16 -3.38 7.12 19.04
N THR A 17 -4.38 7.80 18.47
CA THR A 17 -5.79 7.71 18.88
C THR A 17 -6.58 6.71 18.04
N LEU A 18 -5.95 6.04 17.06
CA LEU A 18 -6.49 4.85 16.42
C LEU A 18 -6.25 3.66 17.34
N THR A 19 -7.03 3.65 18.40
CA THR A 19 -7.42 2.43 19.08
C THR A 19 -7.92 1.42 18.02
N LEU A 20 -7.65 0.13 18.21
CA LEU A 20 -8.21 -0.98 17.42
C LEU A 20 -9.72 -0.73 17.12
N LYS A 21 -10.44 -0.12 18.07
CA LYS A 21 -11.83 0.33 17.99
C LYS A 21 -12.14 1.32 16.86
N ARG A 22 -11.24 2.26 16.57
CA ARG A 22 -11.36 3.23 15.47
C ARG A 22 -10.78 2.66 14.17
N THR A 23 -9.67 1.93 14.23
CA THR A 23 -9.10 1.21 13.08
C THR A 23 -10.16 0.29 12.44
N LEU A 24 -10.79 -0.62 13.20
CA LEU A 24 -11.80 -1.53 12.65
C LEU A 24 -13.09 -0.82 12.18
N LYS A 25 -13.47 0.29 12.83
CA LYS A 25 -14.65 1.10 12.47
C LYS A 25 -14.43 1.96 11.22
N TYR A 26 -13.21 2.48 11.02
CA TYR A 26 -12.85 3.30 9.87
C TYR A 26 -12.43 2.46 8.67
N PHE A 27 -11.75 1.33 8.86
CA PHE A 27 -11.27 0.52 7.71
C PHE A 27 -12.33 -0.41 7.09
N ASN A 28 -13.60 -0.34 7.53
CA ASN A 28 -14.69 -1.19 7.03
C ASN A 28 -14.20 -2.64 6.82
N VAL A 29 -13.57 -3.18 7.88
CA VAL A 29 -12.69 -4.35 7.87
C VAL A 29 -13.39 -5.65 7.46
N GLU A 30 -14.71 -5.63 7.29
CA GLU A 30 -15.48 -6.67 6.62
C GLU A 30 -14.93 -7.04 5.23
N ARG A 31 -14.15 -6.17 4.56
CA ARG A 31 -13.55 -6.46 3.24
C ARG A 31 -12.03 -6.62 3.19
N ILE A 32 -11.31 -6.19 4.23
CA ILE A 32 -9.83 -6.12 4.22
C ILE A 32 -9.19 -7.31 4.97
N VAL A 33 -9.96 -8.04 5.80
CA VAL A 33 -9.45 -9.16 6.63
C VAL A 33 -10.12 -10.51 6.31
N LEU A 34 -10.60 -10.72 5.09
CA LEU A 34 -11.14 -12.03 4.70
C LEU A 34 -10.37 -12.63 3.54
N PRO A 35 -9.67 -13.76 3.75
CA PRO A 35 -9.67 -14.81 2.76
C PRO A 35 -11.10 -15.39 2.68
N CYS A 36 -11.61 -15.49 1.45
CA CYS A 36 -12.86 -16.14 1.00
C CYS A 36 -14.16 -15.32 0.99
N LEU A 37 -14.53 -14.88 -0.22
CA LEU A 37 -15.89 -15.01 -0.73
C LEU A 37 -15.91 -16.17 -1.74
N ASP A 38 -16.51 -17.31 -1.37
CA ASP A 38 -17.13 -18.20 -2.36
C ASP A 38 -18.62 -17.86 -2.42
N ALA A 39 -19.12 -17.56 -3.62
CA ALA A 39 -20.51 -17.23 -3.88
C ALA A 39 -21.47 -18.42 -3.70
N GLY A 40 -20.95 -19.64 -3.47
CA GLY A 40 -21.74 -20.85 -3.24
C GLY A 40 -21.80 -21.37 -1.80
N CYS A 41 -20.82 -21.07 -0.95
CA CYS A 41 -20.67 -21.70 0.36
C CYS A 41 -21.01 -20.74 1.52
N ARG A 42 -22.15 -20.99 2.19
CA ARG A 42 -22.42 -20.40 3.51
C ARG A 42 -21.45 -21.03 4.51
N ALA A 43 -20.34 -20.34 4.78
CA ALA A 43 -19.27 -20.70 5.70
C ALA A 43 -18.23 -21.69 5.15
N SER A 44 -17.17 -21.15 4.56
CA SER A 44 -15.84 -21.78 4.60
C SER A 44 -14.75 -20.74 4.34
N SER A 45 -14.05 -20.37 5.41
CA SER A 45 -12.83 -19.54 5.42
C SER A 45 -11.65 -20.43 5.05
N HIS A 46 -11.51 -20.77 3.78
CA HIS A 46 -10.37 -21.53 3.31
C HIS A 46 -9.25 -20.58 2.86
N VAL A 47 -8.19 -20.46 3.66
CA VAL A 47 -6.89 -20.13 3.07
C VAL A 47 -6.70 -21.12 1.93
N VAL A 48 -6.63 -20.63 0.69
CA VAL A 48 -6.34 -21.50 -0.45
C VAL A 48 -4.93 -22.02 -0.16
N ALA A 49 -4.85 -23.26 0.32
CA ALA A 49 -3.61 -23.94 0.59
C ALA A 49 -3.01 -24.36 -0.76
N LEU A 50 -2.60 -23.36 -1.55
CA LEU A 50 -1.64 -23.57 -2.60
C LEU A 50 -0.39 -24.15 -1.94
N ASP A 51 0.15 -25.21 -2.52
CA ASP A 51 1.45 -25.70 -2.10
C ASP A 51 2.53 -24.63 -2.35
N SER A 52 3.66 -24.76 -1.68
CA SER A 52 4.75 -23.77 -1.76
C SER A 52 5.29 -23.58 -3.17
N GLU A 53 5.23 -24.60 -4.02
CA GLU A 53 5.70 -24.50 -5.41
C GLU A 53 4.71 -23.71 -6.28
N SER A 54 3.42 -23.95 -6.12
CA SER A 54 2.36 -23.17 -6.75
C SER A 54 2.42 -21.70 -6.37
N ILE A 55 2.58 -21.39 -5.07
CA ILE A 55 2.76 -20.00 -4.59
C ILE A 55 4.02 -19.38 -5.21
N ALA A 56 5.15 -20.07 -5.14
CA ALA A 56 6.41 -19.55 -5.68
C ALA A 56 6.31 -19.32 -7.21
N SER A 57 5.60 -20.18 -7.94
CA SER A 57 5.38 -20.04 -9.38
C SER A 57 4.56 -18.78 -9.72
N LEU A 58 3.41 -18.60 -9.05
CA LEU A 58 2.58 -17.40 -9.20
C LEU A 58 3.36 -16.14 -8.80
N TRP A 59 4.12 -16.21 -7.72
CA TRP A 59 4.92 -15.10 -7.22
C TRP A 59 6.04 -14.70 -8.18
N ARG A 60 6.76 -15.67 -8.77
CA ARG A 60 7.76 -15.38 -9.81
C ARG A 60 7.13 -14.67 -11.01
N ARG A 61 5.94 -15.12 -11.42
CA ARG A 61 5.20 -14.45 -12.51
C ARG A 61 4.84 -13.01 -12.14
N PHE A 62 4.39 -12.78 -10.91
CA PHE A 62 4.12 -11.45 -10.40
C PHE A 62 5.36 -10.55 -10.38
N VAL A 63 6.48 -11.05 -9.86
CA VAL A 63 7.79 -10.37 -9.87
C VAL A 63 8.21 -10.02 -11.31
N GLU A 64 7.98 -10.91 -12.28
CA GLU A 64 8.25 -10.65 -13.69
C GLU A 64 7.38 -9.52 -14.25
N VAL A 65 6.09 -9.45 -13.90
CA VAL A 65 5.22 -8.34 -14.32
C VAL A 65 5.73 -7.01 -13.76
N VAL A 66 6.13 -6.98 -12.47
CA VAL A 66 6.70 -5.76 -11.86
C VAL A 66 7.97 -5.34 -12.60
N ARG A 67 8.90 -6.27 -12.84
CA ARG A 67 10.15 -6.00 -13.58
C ARG A 67 9.87 -5.50 -15.00
N ALA A 68 9.00 -6.18 -15.74
CA ALA A 68 8.62 -5.78 -17.10
C ALA A 68 8.01 -4.38 -17.12
N SER A 69 7.24 -4.02 -16.09
CA SER A 69 6.66 -2.68 -15.97
C SER A 69 7.71 -1.60 -15.73
N ILE A 70 8.71 -1.88 -14.89
CA ILE A 70 9.86 -0.98 -14.68
C ILE A 70 10.69 -0.84 -15.95
N ARG A 71 10.85 -1.92 -16.74
CA ARG A 71 11.55 -1.85 -18.03
C ARG A 71 10.82 -0.95 -19.03
N GLU A 72 9.49 -1.00 -19.11
CA GLU A 72 8.74 -0.07 -19.96
C GLU A 72 8.86 1.38 -19.50
N LEU A 73 8.91 1.61 -18.18
CA LEU A 73 9.22 2.93 -17.61
C LEU A 73 10.63 3.41 -18.03
N VAL A 74 11.64 2.55 -17.98
CA VAL A 74 13.01 2.88 -18.39
C VAL A 74 13.06 3.31 -19.86
N LYS A 75 12.42 2.55 -20.76
CA LYS A 75 12.32 2.93 -22.19
C LYS A 75 11.69 4.31 -22.38
N LEU A 76 10.60 4.60 -21.66
CA LEU A 76 9.97 5.91 -21.69
C LEU A 76 10.94 7.02 -21.25
N VAL A 77 11.68 6.80 -20.17
CA VAL A 77 12.66 7.77 -19.66
C VAL A 77 13.76 8.03 -20.70
N GLU A 78 14.24 7.00 -21.39
CA GLU A 78 15.25 7.14 -22.45
C GLU A 78 14.71 7.93 -23.65
N GLU A 79 13.51 7.61 -24.12
CA GLU A 79 12.83 8.31 -25.23
C GLU A 79 12.64 9.79 -24.92
N VAL A 80 12.16 10.11 -23.72
CA VAL A 80 11.97 11.50 -23.27
C VAL A 80 13.30 12.22 -23.11
N ASN A 81 14.31 11.58 -22.52
CA ASN A 81 15.64 12.18 -22.38
C ASN A 81 16.31 12.42 -23.75
N ALA A 82 16.08 11.54 -24.74
CA ALA A 82 16.53 11.76 -26.12
C ALA A 82 15.80 12.95 -26.76
N ALA A 83 14.49 13.11 -26.55
CA ALA A 83 13.75 14.29 -26.99
C ALA A 83 14.25 15.59 -26.33
N ARG A 84 14.42 15.59 -25.00
CA ARG A 84 14.92 16.75 -24.24
C ARG A 84 16.32 17.17 -24.69
N ARG A 85 17.22 16.22 -24.98
CA ARG A 85 18.55 16.51 -25.54
C ARG A 85 18.48 17.23 -26.89
N ARG A 86 17.56 16.83 -27.77
CA ARG A 86 17.33 17.53 -29.05
C ARG A 86 16.86 18.98 -28.85
N GLU A 87 16.17 19.24 -27.75
CA GLU A 87 15.72 20.59 -27.35
C GLU A 87 16.76 21.37 -26.52
N GLY A 88 17.97 20.81 -26.30
CA GLY A 88 18.99 21.43 -25.45
C GLY A 88 18.66 21.44 -23.96
N LYS A 89 17.69 20.64 -23.51
CA LYS A 89 17.28 20.50 -22.11
C LYS A 89 18.07 19.36 -21.43
N GLY A 90 18.32 19.53 -20.13
CA GLY A 90 18.88 18.47 -19.29
C GLY A 90 17.91 17.28 -19.12
N PRO A 91 18.40 16.12 -18.63
CA PRO A 91 17.58 14.94 -18.42
C PRO A 91 16.45 15.21 -17.41
N ILE A 92 15.43 14.35 -17.43
CA ILE A 92 14.39 14.30 -16.40
C ILE A 92 15.06 14.11 -15.05
N LYS A 93 14.52 14.71 -13.99
CA LYS A 93 15.09 14.51 -12.66
C LYS A 93 14.88 13.08 -12.16
N LEU A 94 15.91 12.53 -11.51
CA LEU A 94 15.92 11.16 -11.05
C LEU A 94 14.87 10.85 -9.96
N ASP A 95 14.49 11.83 -9.16
CA ASP A 95 13.43 11.70 -8.15
C ASP A 95 12.08 11.37 -8.79
N ILE A 96 11.73 11.96 -9.96
CA ILE A 96 10.50 11.62 -10.69
C ILE A 96 10.52 10.15 -11.17
N VAL A 97 11.68 9.68 -11.63
CA VAL A 97 11.83 8.30 -12.10
C VAL A 97 11.59 7.33 -10.94
N LEU A 98 12.20 7.57 -9.79
CA LEU A 98 12.05 6.72 -8.61
C LEU A 98 10.67 6.82 -7.96
N GLU A 99 10.06 8.00 -7.98
CA GLU A 99 8.65 8.18 -7.64
C GLU A 99 7.76 7.26 -8.50
N SER A 100 7.98 7.28 -9.81
CA SER A 100 7.22 6.47 -10.77
C SER A 100 7.42 4.97 -10.57
N VAL A 101 8.63 4.54 -10.20
CA VAL A 101 8.91 3.13 -9.84
C VAL A 101 8.08 2.71 -8.63
N GLY A 102 8.12 3.50 -7.54
CA GLY A 102 7.33 3.22 -6.34
C GLY A 102 5.82 3.21 -6.63
N ASP A 103 5.36 4.15 -7.44
CA ASP A 103 3.95 4.23 -7.86
C ASP A 103 3.56 2.98 -8.66
N ILE A 104 4.33 2.56 -9.67
CA ILE A 104 4.04 1.34 -10.46
C ILE A 104 3.92 0.11 -9.57
N ILE A 105 4.88 -0.10 -8.65
CA ILE A 105 4.84 -1.26 -7.72
C ILE A 105 3.55 -1.22 -6.89
N SER A 106 3.28 -0.08 -6.26
CA SER A 106 2.08 0.15 -5.45
C SER A 106 0.78 -0.05 -6.24
N TYR A 107 0.73 0.37 -7.50
CA TYR A 107 -0.41 0.14 -8.39
C TYR A 107 -0.64 -1.32 -8.72
N ILE A 108 0.43 -2.04 -9.04
CA ILE A 108 0.36 -3.48 -9.33
C ILE A 108 -0.18 -4.22 -8.10
N TYR A 109 0.23 -3.85 -6.89
CA TYR A 109 -0.23 -4.48 -5.64
C TYR A 109 -1.75 -4.31 -5.42
N ARG A 110 -2.32 -3.28 -6.03
CA ARG A 110 -3.73 -2.87 -5.90
C ARG A 110 -4.55 -3.13 -7.14
N TRP A 111 -4.00 -3.82 -8.13
CA TRP A 111 -4.61 -3.99 -9.44
C TRP A 111 -6.06 -4.53 -9.41
N PRO A 112 -6.44 -5.45 -8.49
CA PRO A 112 -7.83 -5.91 -8.39
C PRO A 112 -8.85 -4.82 -8.05
N LEU A 113 -8.41 -3.71 -7.45
CA LEU A 113 -9.25 -2.53 -7.20
C LEU A 113 -9.54 -1.73 -8.48
N ASN A 114 -8.89 -2.06 -9.60
CA ASN A 114 -9.04 -1.40 -10.89
C ASN A 114 -10.07 -2.08 -11.80
N ARG A 115 -10.91 -2.99 -11.27
CA ARG A 115 -12.04 -3.56 -12.01
C ARG A 115 -12.95 -2.43 -12.50
N SER A 116 -13.10 -2.30 -13.81
CA SER A 116 -14.18 -1.47 -14.35
C SER A 116 -15.52 -2.09 -13.94
N PRO A 117 -16.39 -1.36 -13.23
CA PRO A 117 -17.70 -1.88 -12.85
C PRO A 117 -18.61 -2.14 -14.07
N PHE A 118 -18.22 -1.67 -15.26
CA PHE A 118 -19.04 -1.75 -16.46
C PHE A 118 -18.31 -2.45 -17.62
N LYS A 119 -18.71 -3.70 -17.91
CA LYS A 119 -18.26 -4.41 -19.12
C LYS A 119 -18.74 -3.66 -20.37
N GLY A 120 -17.83 -3.36 -21.29
CA GLY A 120 -18.13 -2.73 -22.58
C GLY A 120 -18.13 -1.20 -22.59
N LEU A 121 -17.94 -0.54 -21.45
CA LEU A 121 -17.64 0.89 -21.40
C LEU A 121 -16.11 1.07 -21.37
N ALA A 122 -15.56 1.71 -22.40
CA ALA A 122 -14.15 2.09 -22.47
C ALA A 122 -13.88 3.29 -21.56
N ILE A 123 -14.13 3.10 -20.26
CA ILE A 123 -13.86 4.07 -19.23
C ILE A 123 -12.81 3.44 -18.32
N TYR A 124 -11.69 4.12 -18.14
CA TYR A 124 -10.70 3.65 -17.19
C TYR A 124 -11.14 3.89 -15.76
N THR A 125 -10.51 3.21 -14.83
CA THR A 125 -10.73 3.50 -13.42
C THR A 125 -9.97 4.77 -13.01
N PRO A 126 -10.39 5.43 -11.93
CA PRO A 126 -9.65 6.57 -11.37
C PRO A 126 -8.17 6.25 -11.09
N PHE A 127 -7.86 5.00 -10.74
CA PHE A 127 -6.50 4.52 -10.50
C PHE A 127 -5.63 4.46 -11.76
N ILE A 128 -6.17 3.95 -12.89
CA ILE A 128 -5.45 4.02 -14.17
C ILE A 128 -5.21 5.46 -14.57
N SER A 129 -6.17 6.34 -14.28
CA SER A 129 -6.04 7.77 -14.54
C SER A 129 -4.95 8.43 -13.68
N TYR A 130 -4.73 7.94 -12.46
CA TYR A 130 -3.56 8.33 -11.67
C TYR A 130 -2.26 7.81 -12.29
N LEU A 131 -2.19 6.52 -12.66
CA LEU A 131 -0.98 5.95 -13.26
C LEU A 131 -0.59 6.72 -14.54
N ALA A 132 -1.59 7.07 -15.35
CA ALA A 132 -1.42 7.94 -16.50
C ALA A 132 -0.87 9.33 -16.13
N THR A 133 -1.32 9.90 -15.00
CA THR A 133 -0.79 11.16 -14.47
C THR A 133 0.68 11.01 -14.05
N ALA A 134 1.05 9.90 -13.40
CA ALA A 134 2.44 9.62 -13.02
C ALA A 134 3.35 9.53 -14.27
N PHE A 135 2.88 8.85 -15.32
CA PHE A 135 3.62 8.74 -16.59
C PHE A 135 3.72 10.08 -17.32
N ALA A 136 2.65 10.86 -17.33
CA ALA A 136 2.65 12.17 -17.97
C ALA A 136 3.66 13.14 -17.31
N ARG A 137 3.89 13.02 -15.98
CA ARG A 137 4.91 13.82 -15.26
C ARG A 137 6.34 13.54 -15.72
N ILE A 138 6.61 12.36 -16.29
CA ILE A 138 7.92 12.01 -16.87
C ILE A 138 8.17 12.82 -18.13
N VAL A 139 7.15 12.91 -18.99
CA VAL A 139 7.23 13.67 -20.24
C VAL A 139 7.27 15.16 -19.96
N ASP A 140 6.35 15.64 -19.14
CA ASP A 140 6.20 17.04 -18.86
C ASP A 140 5.98 17.25 -17.35
N GLU A 141 7.00 17.82 -16.73
CA GLU A 141 7.03 18.08 -15.29
C GLU A 141 5.97 19.11 -14.85
N SER A 142 5.36 19.84 -15.79
CA SER A 142 4.31 20.83 -15.53
C SER A 142 2.89 20.25 -15.51
N VAL A 143 2.72 18.96 -15.87
CA VAL A 143 1.43 18.27 -15.99
C VAL A 143 0.62 18.25 -14.70
N ASP A 144 1.27 18.42 -13.55
CA ASP A 144 0.55 18.49 -12.28
C ASP A 144 -0.39 19.69 -12.12
N LEU A 145 -0.41 20.64 -13.05
CA LEU A 145 -1.14 21.89 -12.90
C LEU A 145 -2.21 22.13 -13.96
N ASP A 146 -2.33 21.27 -14.98
CA ASP A 146 -3.24 21.48 -16.10
C ASP A 146 -4.33 20.39 -16.18
N PRO A 147 -5.59 20.70 -15.78
CA PRO A 147 -6.73 19.79 -15.90
C PRO A 147 -7.03 19.35 -17.35
N ASP A 148 -6.62 20.15 -18.34
CA ASP A 148 -6.88 19.88 -19.75
C ASP A 148 -5.96 18.75 -20.24
N ILE A 149 -4.69 18.73 -19.80
CA ILE A 149 -3.76 17.65 -20.13
C ILE A 149 -4.27 16.30 -19.62
N TYR A 150 -4.90 16.27 -18.45
CA TYR A 150 -5.50 15.06 -17.92
C TYR A 150 -6.64 14.53 -18.80
N SER A 151 -7.57 15.40 -19.18
CA SER A 151 -8.70 15.03 -20.05
C SER A 151 -8.21 14.49 -21.39
N ILE A 152 -7.08 15.02 -21.88
CA ILE A 152 -6.48 14.56 -23.12
C ILE A 152 -5.75 13.22 -22.95
N VAL A 153 -4.88 13.07 -21.95
CA VAL A 153 -4.19 11.79 -21.67
C VAL A 153 -5.22 10.68 -21.46
N TYR A 154 -6.28 10.97 -20.71
CA TYR A 154 -7.39 10.04 -20.50
C TYR A 154 -8.08 9.66 -21.82
N GLY A 155 -8.48 10.63 -22.64
CA GLY A 155 -9.12 10.37 -23.92
C GLY A 155 -8.22 9.60 -24.90
N MET A 156 -6.92 9.90 -24.92
CA MET A 156 -5.96 9.19 -25.76
C MET A 156 -5.78 7.73 -25.36
N LEU A 157 -5.75 7.43 -24.06
CA LEU A 157 -5.77 6.04 -23.59
C LEU A 157 -7.05 5.33 -24.07
N VAL A 158 -8.20 6.00 -24.00
CA VAL A 158 -9.50 5.38 -24.34
C VAL A 158 -9.52 4.98 -25.82
N GLU A 159 -8.97 5.83 -26.69
CA GLU A 159 -8.85 5.54 -28.12
C GLU A 159 -7.79 4.50 -28.44
N CYS A 160 -6.68 4.47 -27.68
CA CYS A 160 -5.68 3.41 -27.77
C CYS A 160 -6.30 2.02 -27.55
N LYS A 161 -7.11 1.86 -26.50
CA LYS A 161 -7.79 0.58 -26.19
C LYS A 161 -8.84 0.17 -27.22
N LYS A 162 -9.36 1.10 -28.01
CA LYS A 162 -10.26 0.79 -29.14
C LYS A 162 -9.50 0.34 -30.39
N GLY A 163 -8.16 0.33 -30.37
CA GLY A 163 -7.33 0.00 -31.52
C GLY A 163 -7.32 1.10 -32.60
N LYS A 164 -7.62 2.35 -32.22
CA LYS A 164 -7.84 3.48 -33.16
C LYS A 164 -6.81 4.60 -33.02
N MET A 165 -5.60 4.25 -32.57
CA MET A 165 -4.59 5.22 -32.12
C MET A 165 -4.16 6.24 -33.19
N ASP A 166 -4.15 5.88 -34.47
CA ASP A 166 -3.53 6.73 -35.50
C ASP A 166 -4.45 7.78 -36.15
N VAL A 167 -5.79 7.61 -36.10
CA VAL A 167 -6.73 8.47 -36.85
C VAL A 167 -7.59 9.34 -35.92
N GLU A 168 -8.09 8.79 -34.80
CA GLU A 168 -9.03 9.50 -33.92
C GLU A 168 -8.33 10.38 -32.86
N ILE A 169 -7.05 10.16 -32.57
CA ILE A 169 -6.30 11.00 -31.61
C ILE A 169 -6.14 12.42 -32.13
N ARG A 170 -5.82 12.63 -33.42
CA ARG A 170 -5.74 13.98 -34.01
C ARG A 170 -7.10 14.66 -34.01
N GLU A 171 -8.17 13.95 -34.37
CA GLU A 171 -9.52 14.51 -34.36
C GLU A 171 -10.03 14.82 -32.94
N PHE A 172 -9.75 13.97 -31.96
CA PHE A 172 -10.12 14.18 -30.56
C PHE A 172 -9.29 15.29 -29.89
N ALA A 173 -7.99 15.30 -30.16
CA ALA A 173 -7.09 16.39 -29.80
C ALA A 173 -7.57 17.72 -30.41
N ASP A 174 -7.90 17.72 -31.70
CA ASP A 174 -8.38 18.90 -32.41
C ASP A 174 -9.76 19.37 -31.89
N GLN A 175 -10.57 18.47 -31.32
CA GLN A 175 -11.84 18.79 -30.67
C GLN A 175 -11.68 19.38 -29.26
N ILE A 176 -10.68 18.94 -28.48
CA ILE A 176 -10.45 19.44 -27.11
C ILE A 176 -9.58 20.70 -27.11
N SER A 177 -8.53 20.73 -27.93
CA SER A 177 -7.61 21.86 -28.05
C SER A 177 -6.95 21.83 -29.44
N PRO A 178 -7.48 22.57 -30.43
CA PRO A 178 -6.95 22.58 -31.79
C PRO A 178 -5.47 22.99 -31.79
N ARG A 179 -4.59 22.05 -32.15
CA ARG A 179 -3.12 22.23 -32.26
C ARG A 179 -2.35 22.49 -30.97
N ASP A 180 -2.59 21.71 -29.92
CA ASP A 180 -1.66 21.73 -28.77
C ASP A 180 -0.39 20.92 -29.06
N GLU A 181 0.73 21.61 -29.34
CA GLU A 181 2.07 20.98 -29.50
C GLU A 181 2.49 20.10 -28.30
N ARG A 182 1.84 20.26 -27.13
CA ARG A 182 2.05 19.40 -25.96
C ARG A 182 1.66 17.94 -26.21
N LEU A 183 0.79 17.65 -27.18
CA LEU A 183 0.30 16.29 -27.44
C LEU A 183 1.31 15.40 -28.15
N GLU A 184 2.00 15.95 -29.14
CA GLU A 184 3.11 15.24 -29.79
C GLU A 184 4.22 14.94 -28.77
N LYS A 185 4.39 15.79 -27.74
CA LYS A 185 5.32 15.52 -26.64
C LYS A 185 4.86 14.38 -25.74
N LEU A 186 3.55 14.22 -25.51
CA LEU A 186 2.96 13.19 -24.65
C LEU A 186 2.83 11.81 -25.29
N LYS A 187 2.92 11.71 -26.62
CA LYS A 187 2.80 10.45 -27.36
C LYS A 187 3.67 9.31 -26.79
N PRO A 188 4.97 9.50 -26.48
CA PRO A 188 5.81 8.44 -25.89
C PRO A 188 5.25 7.88 -24.56
N ALA A 189 4.75 8.75 -23.67
CA ALA A 189 4.15 8.30 -22.41
C ALA A 189 2.88 7.48 -22.66
N ILE A 190 2.07 7.89 -23.64
CA ILE A 190 0.82 7.21 -23.96
C ILE A 190 1.11 5.85 -24.59
N ASP A 191 2.05 5.78 -25.54
CA ASP A 191 2.47 4.52 -26.15
C ASP A 191 3.02 3.56 -25.09
N SER A 192 3.81 4.08 -24.13
CA SER A 192 4.35 3.28 -23.02
C SER A 192 3.26 2.81 -22.05
N MET A 193 2.30 3.69 -21.73
CA MET A 193 1.12 3.33 -20.94
C MET A 193 0.27 2.27 -21.62
N CYS A 194 0.05 2.36 -22.93
CA CYS A 194 -0.67 1.33 -23.68
C CYS A 194 0.04 -0.02 -23.61
N ARG A 195 1.36 -0.05 -23.83
CA ARG A 195 2.16 -1.29 -23.68
C ARG A 195 2.07 -1.89 -22.28
N LEU A 196 2.03 -1.06 -21.24
CA LEU A 196 1.81 -1.53 -19.86
C LEU A 196 0.41 -2.09 -19.64
N LEU A 197 -0.62 -1.41 -20.13
CA LEU A 197 -1.99 -1.91 -20.02
C LEU A 197 -2.15 -3.24 -20.79
N ASP A 198 -1.57 -3.35 -21.97
CA ASP A 198 -1.54 -4.59 -22.76
C ASP A 198 -0.80 -5.72 -22.01
N LEU A 199 0.32 -5.41 -21.35
CA LEU A 199 1.03 -6.35 -20.48
C LEU A 199 0.11 -6.84 -19.36
N PHE A 200 -0.59 -5.93 -18.68
CA PHE A 200 -1.49 -6.28 -17.57
C PHE A 200 -2.67 -7.13 -18.02
N GLU A 201 -3.24 -6.84 -19.19
CA GLU A 201 -4.31 -7.64 -19.79
C GLU A 201 -3.81 -9.03 -20.21
N ARG A 202 -2.68 -9.11 -20.92
CA ARG A 202 -2.07 -10.37 -21.36
C ARG A 202 -1.74 -11.28 -20.18
N GLU A 203 -1.17 -10.70 -19.13
CA GLU A 203 -0.78 -11.46 -17.94
C GLU A 203 -1.97 -11.77 -17.02
N LYS A 204 -3.17 -11.30 -17.35
CA LYS A 204 -4.33 -11.39 -16.46
C LYS A 204 -3.96 -10.93 -15.06
N LEU A 205 -3.31 -9.76 -14.98
CA LEU A 205 -2.72 -9.26 -13.74
C LEU A 205 -3.75 -9.18 -12.61
N GLU A 206 -5.00 -8.91 -12.96
CA GLU A 206 -6.13 -8.92 -12.04
C GLU A 206 -6.31 -10.26 -11.34
N ASP A 207 -6.48 -11.35 -12.10
CA ASP A 207 -6.63 -12.69 -11.56
C ASP A 207 -5.39 -13.10 -10.75
N LEU A 208 -4.20 -12.73 -11.24
CA LEU A 208 -2.94 -13.02 -10.57
C LEU A 208 -2.85 -12.33 -9.20
N VAL A 209 -3.05 -11.01 -9.14
CA VAL A 209 -2.93 -10.24 -7.91
C VAL A 209 -4.06 -10.57 -6.95
N GLU A 210 -5.28 -10.79 -7.45
CA GLU A 210 -6.41 -11.25 -6.63
C GLU A 210 -6.08 -12.59 -5.97
N LEU A 211 -5.54 -13.55 -6.72
CA LEU A 211 -5.12 -14.83 -6.16
C LEU A 211 -4.00 -14.66 -5.11
N LEU A 212 -3.02 -13.81 -5.37
CA LEU A 212 -1.93 -13.53 -4.42
C LEU A 212 -2.43 -12.84 -3.14
N LEU A 213 -3.38 -11.91 -3.25
CA LEU A 213 -4.01 -11.26 -2.10
C LEU A 213 -4.64 -12.29 -1.16
N TYR A 214 -5.25 -13.34 -1.71
CA TYR A 214 -5.91 -14.37 -0.90
C TYR A 214 -5.02 -15.55 -0.49
N SER A 215 -3.92 -15.79 -1.21
CA SER A 215 -3.11 -17.01 -1.04
C SER A 215 -1.77 -16.76 -0.37
N VAL A 216 -1.28 -15.53 -0.34
CA VAL A 216 0.04 -15.19 0.20
C VAL A 216 -0.10 -14.32 1.44
N PRO A 217 0.06 -14.91 2.63
CA PRO A 217 -0.03 -14.14 3.87
C PRO A 217 1.26 -13.35 4.12
N ALA A 218 1.12 -12.22 4.82
CA ALA A 218 2.27 -11.45 5.30
C ALA A 218 3.10 -12.22 6.33
N ASP A 219 2.40 -13.03 7.13
CA ASP A 219 2.98 -13.94 8.10
C ASP A 219 2.55 -15.37 7.81
N THR A 220 3.52 -16.25 7.58
CA THR A 220 3.27 -17.67 7.29
C THR A 220 3.06 -18.50 8.56
N ARG A 221 3.18 -17.93 9.76
CA ARG A 221 2.88 -18.61 11.03
C ARG A 221 1.36 -18.88 11.12
N PRO A 222 0.96 -20.10 11.50
CA PRO A 222 -0.45 -20.43 11.68
C PRO A 222 -1.17 -19.49 12.66
N GLY A 223 -2.36 -19.00 12.28
CA GLY A 223 -3.13 -18.04 13.07
C GLY A 223 -2.76 -16.57 12.88
N LEU A 224 -1.63 -16.26 12.22
CA LEU A 224 -1.18 -14.90 11.90
C LEU A 224 -1.28 -14.54 10.42
N ASN A 225 -1.68 -15.51 9.61
CA ASN A 225 -1.88 -15.41 8.16
C ASN A 225 -3.15 -14.67 7.73
N HIS A 226 -3.63 -13.71 8.52
CA HIS A 226 -4.91 -13.02 8.29
C HIS A 226 -4.76 -11.73 7.46
N SER A 227 -3.54 -11.25 7.26
CA SER A 227 -3.22 -10.17 6.32
C SER A 227 -2.48 -10.71 5.09
N SER A 228 -2.77 -10.12 3.94
CA SER A 228 -2.01 -10.39 2.71
C SER A 228 -0.65 -9.71 2.77
N LEU A 229 0.38 -10.37 2.22
CA LEU A 229 1.71 -9.78 2.07
C LEU A 229 1.69 -8.47 1.28
N LEU A 230 0.94 -8.40 0.17
CA LEU A 230 0.86 -7.18 -0.65
C LEU A 230 0.25 -5.99 0.13
N LEU A 231 -0.71 -6.27 1.03
CA LEU A 231 -1.30 -5.25 1.89
C LEU A 231 -0.33 -4.84 3.00
N HIS A 232 0.41 -5.80 3.57
CA HIS A 232 1.47 -5.54 4.54
C HIS A 232 2.53 -4.61 3.96
N ASP A 233 3.12 -4.96 2.81
CA ASP A 233 4.14 -4.15 2.15
C ASP A 233 3.64 -2.73 1.81
N SER A 234 2.40 -2.63 1.31
CA SER A 234 1.75 -1.34 1.03
C SER A 234 1.60 -0.49 2.30
N LEU A 235 1.14 -1.11 3.40
CA LEU A 235 0.92 -0.43 4.67
C LEU A 235 2.24 -0.03 5.34
N SER A 236 3.23 -0.92 5.31
CA SER A 236 4.60 -0.67 5.75
C SER A 236 5.17 0.54 5.04
N SER A 237 5.05 0.60 3.70
CA SER A 237 5.48 1.76 2.91
C SER A 237 4.75 3.04 3.26
N ALA A 238 3.41 3.01 3.39
CA ALA A 238 2.61 4.18 3.75
C ALA A 238 3.01 4.78 5.10
N ILE A 239 3.25 3.92 6.11
CA ILE A 239 3.63 4.33 7.46
C ILE A 239 5.09 4.81 7.49
N ALA A 240 6.00 4.06 6.87
CA ALA A 240 7.41 4.42 6.79
C ALA A 240 7.58 5.78 6.09
N TYR A 241 6.91 5.98 4.95
CA TYR A 241 6.84 7.26 4.27
C TYR A 241 6.36 8.37 5.22
N SER A 242 5.21 8.15 5.88
CA SER A 242 4.58 9.18 6.70
C SER A 242 5.46 9.57 7.89
N PHE A 243 6.05 8.57 8.54
CA PHE A 243 6.95 8.77 9.67
C PHE A 243 8.25 9.47 9.25
N ALA A 244 8.90 9.02 8.17
CA ALA A 244 10.14 9.61 7.69
C ALA A 244 9.95 11.07 7.28
N VAL A 245 8.89 11.37 6.53
CA VAL A 245 8.55 12.73 6.13
C VAL A 245 8.35 13.64 7.34
N GLU A 246 7.54 13.20 8.30
CA GLU A 246 7.28 13.98 9.51
C GLU A 246 8.57 14.28 10.26
N GLU A 247 9.42 13.26 10.39
CA GLU A 247 10.68 13.38 11.12
C GLU A 247 11.69 14.30 10.42
N LEU A 248 11.75 14.25 9.08
CA LEU A 248 12.55 15.16 8.26
C LEU A 248 12.09 16.61 8.44
N LEU A 249 10.78 16.85 8.41
CA LEU A 249 10.18 18.17 8.62
C LEU A 249 10.45 18.68 10.04
N ARG A 250 10.25 17.83 11.05
CA ARG A 250 10.49 18.15 12.46
C ARG A 250 11.95 18.53 12.73
N ARG A 251 12.90 17.79 12.15
CA ARG A 251 14.34 18.09 12.25
C ARG A 251 14.81 19.20 11.29
N ARG A 252 13.90 19.77 10.48
CA ARG A 252 14.18 20.81 9.45
C ARG A 252 15.33 20.40 8.52
N LEU A 253 15.36 19.13 8.16
CA LEU A 253 16.38 18.59 7.27
C LEU A 253 15.94 18.82 5.83
N GLU A 254 16.63 19.74 5.16
CA GLU A 254 16.59 19.80 3.70
C GLU A 254 17.20 18.50 3.17
N THR A 255 16.35 17.62 2.64
CA THR A 255 16.76 16.36 2.04
C THR A 255 16.26 16.28 0.61
N PRO A 256 17.04 15.67 -0.31
CA PRO A 256 16.56 15.46 -1.65
C PRO A 256 15.35 14.51 -1.62
N PRO A 257 14.25 14.80 -2.35
CA PRO A 257 13.05 13.95 -2.40
C PRO A 257 13.35 12.47 -2.70
N ILE A 258 14.46 12.22 -3.41
CA ILE A 258 14.97 10.90 -3.76
C ILE A 258 15.04 9.94 -2.57
N ILE A 259 15.39 10.44 -1.39
CA ILE A 259 15.59 9.64 -0.18
C ILE A 259 14.27 9.01 0.29
N VAL A 260 13.16 9.75 0.14
CA VAL A 260 11.83 9.27 0.51
C VAL A 260 11.36 8.20 -0.49
N HIS A 261 11.65 8.36 -1.79
CA HIS A 261 11.31 7.35 -2.78
C HIS A 261 12.13 6.05 -2.63
N VAL A 262 13.40 6.16 -2.22
CA VAL A 262 14.21 5.00 -1.84
C VAL A 262 13.56 4.23 -0.69
N LEU A 263 13.13 4.92 0.37
CA LEU A 263 12.43 4.29 1.49
C LEU A 263 11.15 3.59 1.04
N ARG A 264 10.35 4.24 0.19
CA ARG A 264 9.12 3.65 -0.35
C ARG A 264 9.39 2.36 -1.10
N ILE A 265 10.34 2.38 -2.04
CA ILE A 265 10.70 1.20 -2.84
C ILE A 265 11.24 0.09 -1.93
N ALA A 266 12.11 0.41 -0.96
CA ALA A 266 12.61 -0.57 0.00
C ALA A 266 11.47 -1.17 0.83
N SER A 267 10.53 -0.34 1.30
CA SER A 267 9.38 -0.80 2.10
C SER A 267 8.42 -1.67 1.28
N LEU A 268 8.21 -1.36 -0.01
CA LEU A 268 7.37 -2.17 -0.89
C LEU A 268 8.03 -3.51 -1.27
N LEU A 269 9.35 -3.66 -1.08
CA LEU A 269 10.10 -4.86 -1.51
C LEU A 269 10.75 -5.63 -0.35
N HIS A 270 10.64 -5.16 0.90
CA HIS A 270 11.41 -5.71 2.03
C HIS A 270 11.13 -7.20 2.29
N ASP A 271 9.88 -7.62 2.04
CA ASP A 271 9.41 -8.99 2.27
C ASP A 271 9.05 -9.75 0.99
N VAL A 272 9.41 -9.20 -0.18
CA VAL A 272 9.08 -9.78 -1.50
C VAL A 272 9.65 -11.21 -1.69
N GLY A 273 10.59 -11.64 -0.86
CA GLY A 273 11.17 -12.99 -0.86
C GLY A 273 10.41 -14.03 -0.03
N LYS A 274 9.48 -13.63 0.85
CA LYS A 274 8.73 -14.56 1.73
C LYS A 274 8.05 -15.70 0.97
N PRO A 275 7.39 -15.46 -0.19
CA PRO A 275 6.67 -16.51 -0.91
C PRO A 275 7.62 -17.46 -1.68
N LEU A 276 8.89 -17.08 -1.83
CA LEU A 276 9.91 -17.90 -2.49
C LEU A 276 10.56 -18.86 -1.50
N GLU A 277 10.98 -18.35 -0.34
CA GLU A 277 11.61 -19.15 0.72
C GLU A 277 11.56 -18.39 2.05
N TYR A 278 10.50 -18.61 2.84
CA TYR A 278 10.25 -17.86 4.08
C TYR A 278 11.40 -17.95 5.11
N GLU A 279 12.09 -19.09 5.23
CA GLU A 279 13.22 -19.27 6.17
C GLU A 279 14.43 -18.39 5.85
N ARG A 280 14.57 -18.00 4.58
CA ARG A 280 15.66 -17.17 4.04
C ARG A 280 15.08 -15.96 3.33
N HIS A 281 13.91 -15.46 3.77
CA HIS A 281 13.16 -14.45 3.04
C HIS A 281 13.94 -13.16 2.87
N VAL A 282 14.79 -12.75 3.82
CA VAL A 282 15.65 -11.57 3.66
C VAL A 282 16.58 -11.74 2.45
N GLU A 283 17.27 -12.87 2.36
CA GLU A 283 18.17 -13.18 1.23
C GLU A 283 17.39 -13.24 -0.09
N ARG A 284 16.22 -13.91 -0.09
CA ARG A 284 15.33 -13.97 -1.27
C ARG A 284 14.74 -12.61 -1.65
N SER A 285 14.47 -11.75 -0.68
CA SER A 285 13.94 -10.40 -0.91
C SER A 285 15.00 -9.53 -1.58
N ILE A 286 16.27 -9.67 -1.18
CA ILE A 286 17.38 -8.99 -1.85
C ILE A 286 17.54 -9.49 -3.29
N GLU A 287 17.50 -10.81 -3.52
CA GLU A 287 17.59 -11.39 -4.88
C GLU A 287 16.45 -10.89 -5.77
N ALA A 288 15.22 -10.95 -5.28
CA ALA A 288 14.03 -10.51 -6.02
C ALA A 288 14.02 -8.97 -6.21
N ALA A 289 14.34 -8.17 -5.20
CA ALA A 289 14.45 -6.72 -5.33
C ALA A 289 15.54 -6.33 -6.33
N ARG A 290 16.70 -6.99 -6.30
CA ARG A 290 17.77 -6.77 -7.28
C ARG A 290 17.30 -7.12 -8.69
N TYR A 291 16.57 -8.22 -8.86
CA TYR A 291 16.01 -8.62 -10.15
C TYR A 291 14.99 -7.61 -10.69
N VAL A 292 14.07 -7.15 -9.83
CA VAL A 292 13.04 -6.17 -10.16
C VAL A 292 13.64 -4.83 -10.57
N LEU A 293 14.68 -4.38 -9.86
CA LEU A 293 15.32 -3.07 -10.08
C LEU A 293 16.42 -3.09 -11.15
N GLU A 294 16.82 -4.26 -11.65
CA GLU A 294 17.87 -4.41 -12.65
C GLU A 294 17.69 -3.52 -13.90
N PRO A 295 16.48 -3.35 -14.48
CA PRO A 295 16.29 -2.48 -15.64
C PRO A 295 16.70 -1.02 -15.38
N LEU A 296 16.65 -0.53 -14.13
CA LEU A 296 17.07 0.85 -13.82
C LEU A 296 18.57 1.07 -14.06
N ARG A 297 19.39 0.01 -14.06
CA ARG A 297 20.84 0.12 -14.34
C ARG A 297 21.13 0.53 -15.77
N GLU A 298 20.20 0.31 -16.70
CA GLU A 298 20.30 0.80 -18.08
C GLU A 298 20.44 2.35 -18.12
N LEU A 299 19.96 3.03 -17.08
CA LEU A 299 20.03 4.48 -16.94
C LEU A 299 21.32 5.00 -16.27
N GLU A 300 22.30 4.15 -15.93
CA GLU A 300 23.57 4.56 -15.28
C GLU A 300 24.35 5.61 -16.09
N ASN A 301 24.27 5.53 -17.42
CA ASN A 301 24.90 6.50 -18.34
C ASN A 301 24.25 7.89 -18.29
N VAL A 302 23.01 7.98 -17.80
CA VAL A 302 22.26 9.24 -17.65
C VAL A 302 22.33 9.73 -16.20
N TYR A 303 22.32 8.80 -15.24
CA TYR A 303 22.27 9.08 -13.82
C TYR A 303 23.37 8.32 -13.08
N ALA A 304 24.53 8.96 -12.88
CA ALA A 304 25.64 8.37 -12.14
C ALA A 304 25.27 7.89 -10.72
N GLY A 305 24.22 8.46 -10.12
CA GLY A 305 23.72 8.09 -8.80
C GLY A 305 22.81 6.86 -8.74
N ILE A 306 22.37 6.29 -9.87
CA ILE A 306 21.36 5.20 -9.84
C ILE A 306 21.90 3.92 -9.19
N GLY A 307 23.16 3.56 -9.43
CA GLY A 307 23.80 2.40 -8.82
C GLY A 307 23.79 2.48 -7.29
N PRO A 308 24.38 3.54 -6.69
CA PRO A 308 24.33 3.78 -5.25
C PRO A 308 22.90 3.80 -4.66
N ILE A 309 21.92 4.28 -5.42
CA ILE A 309 20.51 4.29 -4.99
C ILE A 309 19.93 2.89 -4.90
N ILE A 310 20.18 2.05 -5.92
CA ILE A 310 19.76 0.65 -5.90
C ILE A 310 20.43 -0.06 -4.72
N ASP A 311 21.72 0.18 -4.51
CA ASP A 311 22.47 -0.42 -3.40
C ASP A 311 21.91 0.03 -2.02
N LEU A 312 21.46 1.29 -1.90
CA LEU A 312 20.78 1.76 -0.69
C LEU A 312 19.43 1.08 -0.47
N VAL A 313 18.62 0.90 -1.51
CA VAL A 313 17.36 0.13 -1.41
C VAL A 313 17.65 -1.28 -0.91
N LEU A 314 18.64 -1.97 -1.51
CA LEU A 314 18.99 -3.33 -1.14
C LEU A 314 19.55 -3.42 0.29
N ALA A 315 20.34 -2.43 0.73
CA ALA A 315 20.84 -2.36 2.10
C ALA A 315 19.70 -2.20 3.13
N LEU A 316 18.70 -1.36 2.84
CA LEU A 316 17.53 -1.20 3.69
C LEU A 316 16.71 -2.51 3.75
N VAL A 317 16.52 -3.18 2.62
CA VAL A 317 15.87 -4.49 2.54
C VAL A 317 16.67 -5.55 3.31
N GLU A 318 18.00 -5.55 3.26
CA GLU A 318 18.82 -6.52 3.98
C GLU A 318 18.74 -6.33 5.51
N LYS A 319 18.72 -5.08 5.97
CA LYS A 319 18.90 -4.73 7.40
C LYS A 319 17.60 -4.39 8.14
N HIS A 320 16.43 -4.61 7.54
CA HIS A 320 15.16 -4.21 8.17
C HIS A 320 14.84 -4.99 9.47
N HIS A 321 15.35 -6.21 9.63
CA HIS A 321 15.21 -7.02 10.85
C HIS A 321 16.38 -6.88 11.85
N THR A 322 17.47 -6.18 11.50
CA THR A 322 18.64 -6.04 12.38
C THR A 322 18.45 -4.90 13.39
N PRO A 323 19.30 -4.80 14.43
CA PRO A 323 19.36 -3.60 15.26
C PRO A 323 19.56 -2.33 14.39
N PRO A 324 18.94 -1.18 14.75
CA PRO A 324 19.01 0.03 13.95
C PRO A 324 20.43 0.50 13.66
N GLU A 325 21.36 0.28 14.58
CA GLU A 325 22.77 0.67 14.46
C GLU A 325 23.43 0.01 13.25
N GLU A 326 23.17 -1.27 13.02
CA GLU A 326 23.72 -2.00 11.86
C GLU A 326 23.14 -1.48 10.54
N CYS A 327 21.84 -1.21 10.50
CA CYS A 327 21.18 -0.63 9.32
C CYS A 327 21.77 0.75 9.00
N ILE A 328 21.98 1.58 10.03
CA ILE A 328 22.54 2.92 9.91
C ILE A 328 23.95 2.86 9.32
N GLU A 329 24.81 1.98 9.81
CA GLU A 329 26.19 1.86 9.30
C GLU A 329 26.23 1.49 7.82
N VAL A 330 25.40 0.56 7.37
CA VAL A 330 25.36 0.16 5.95
C VAL A 330 24.73 1.25 5.08
N ALA A 331 23.69 1.93 5.55
CA ALA A 331 22.99 2.97 4.78
C ALA A 331 23.78 4.29 4.67
N LYS A 332 24.66 4.60 5.63
CA LYS A 332 25.47 5.85 5.65
C LYS A 332 26.28 6.06 4.38
N GLY A 333 26.97 5.03 3.91
CA GLY A 333 27.86 5.10 2.75
C GLY A 333 27.13 5.57 1.47
N PRO A 334 26.08 4.84 1.03
CA PRO A 334 25.29 5.25 -0.12
C PRO A 334 24.64 6.64 0.04
N ILE A 335 24.17 6.98 1.25
CA ILE A 335 23.53 8.29 1.51
C ILE A 335 24.55 9.43 1.43
N ALA A 336 25.79 9.24 1.87
CA ALA A 336 26.85 10.24 1.77
C ALA A 336 27.16 10.63 0.31
N GLY A 337 26.86 9.76 -0.66
CA GLY A 337 26.92 10.08 -2.10
C GLY A 337 25.74 10.93 -2.61
N LEU A 338 24.66 11.06 -1.82
CA LEU A 338 23.41 11.74 -2.19
C LEU A 338 23.18 13.06 -1.43
N THR A 339 23.93 13.31 -0.35
CA THR A 339 23.77 14.49 0.51
C THR A 339 25.13 14.96 1.06
N SER A 340 25.18 16.12 1.73
CA SER A 340 26.40 16.54 2.42
C SER A 340 26.72 15.55 3.55
N GLY A 341 27.97 15.07 3.59
CA GLY A 341 28.38 13.93 4.43
C GLY A 341 27.99 14.03 5.92
N ASP A 342 27.96 15.25 6.47
CA ASP A 342 27.61 15.51 7.87
C ASP A 342 26.16 15.13 8.25
N ARG A 343 25.25 15.04 7.26
CA ARG A 343 23.84 14.70 7.47
C ARG A 343 23.52 13.23 7.17
N ALA A 344 24.43 12.49 6.54
CA ALA A 344 24.17 11.14 6.06
C ALA A 344 23.79 10.18 7.20
N GLY A 345 24.45 10.28 8.36
CA GLY A 345 24.12 9.46 9.52
C GLY A 345 22.73 9.71 10.09
N VAL A 346 22.31 10.97 10.15
CA VAL A 346 20.97 11.35 10.64
C VAL A 346 19.88 10.88 9.67
N ILE A 347 20.12 11.00 8.36
CA ILE A 347 19.17 10.52 7.35
C ILE A 347 19.08 8.99 7.40
N ALA A 348 20.20 8.28 7.50
CA ALA A 348 20.23 6.83 7.66
C ALA A 348 19.40 6.37 8.88
N GLU A 349 19.56 7.05 10.03
CA GLU A 349 18.78 6.82 11.25
C GLU A 349 17.28 6.94 10.98
N ILE A 350 16.85 8.01 10.32
CA ILE A 350 15.43 8.23 9.99
C ILE A 350 14.90 7.14 9.08
N LEU A 351 15.62 6.77 8.00
CA LEU A 351 15.17 5.75 7.06
C LEU A 351 15.04 4.37 7.71
N CYS A 352 16.08 3.93 8.42
CA CYS A 352 16.09 2.64 9.10
C CYS A 352 15.00 2.57 10.18
N SER A 353 14.83 3.65 10.97
CA SER A 353 13.76 3.73 11.97
C SER A 353 12.37 3.71 11.33
N ALA A 354 12.18 4.45 10.24
CA ALA A 354 10.91 4.54 9.54
C ALA A 354 10.48 3.21 8.93
N LEU A 355 11.38 2.52 8.21
CA LEU A 355 11.12 1.21 7.61
C LEU A 355 10.72 0.20 8.69
N ARG A 356 11.51 0.10 9.77
CA ARG A 356 11.24 -0.81 10.87
C ARG A 356 9.93 -0.50 11.59
N LYS A 357 9.62 0.79 11.82
CA LYS A 357 8.33 1.20 12.40
C LYS A 357 7.17 0.87 11.47
N GLY A 358 7.34 1.06 10.16
CA GLY A 358 6.37 0.67 9.15
C GLY A 358 6.08 -0.83 9.20
N ASP A 359 7.13 -1.65 9.10
CA ASP A 359 7.06 -3.11 9.18
C ASP A 359 6.42 -3.60 10.48
N GLN A 360 6.88 -3.09 11.64
CA GLN A 360 6.32 -3.46 12.94
C GLN A 360 4.85 -3.06 13.09
N PHE A 361 4.45 -1.88 12.60
CA PHE A 361 3.06 -1.44 12.72
C PHE A 361 2.15 -2.18 11.73
N ALA A 362 2.60 -2.43 10.50
CA ALA A 362 1.87 -3.28 9.57
C ALA A 362 1.73 -4.71 10.12
N SER A 363 2.76 -5.19 10.83
CA SER A 363 2.77 -6.43 11.58
C SER A 363 1.90 -6.39 12.83
N SER A 364 1.61 -5.23 13.44
CA SER A 364 0.86 -5.10 14.72
C SER A 364 -0.62 -5.55 14.67
N LEU A 365 -1.06 -6.02 13.51
CA LEU A 365 -2.11 -7.03 13.38
C LEU A 365 -1.81 -8.34 14.18
N ASP A 366 -0.57 -8.52 14.64
CA ASP A 366 -0.06 -9.44 15.69
C ASP A 366 -0.83 -9.37 17.01
N ARG A 367 -1.72 -8.38 17.20
CA ARG A 367 -2.71 -8.40 18.28
C ARG A 367 -3.62 -9.65 18.24
N VAL A 368 -3.65 -10.36 17.12
CA VAL A 368 -4.22 -11.70 17.03
C VAL A 368 -3.40 -12.74 17.84
N VAL A 369 -2.06 -12.69 17.84
CA VAL A 369 -1.21 -13.51 18.76
C VAL A 369 -1.62 -13.26 20.19
N ASP A 370 -1.66 -11.99 20.56
CA ASP A 370 -1.97 -11.56 21.90
C ASP A 370 -3.38 -11.99 22.30
N LEU A 371 -4.34 -11.91 21.36
CA LEU A 371 -5.69 -12.44 21.54
C LEU A 371 -5.70 -13.96 21.73
N VAL A 372 -4.90 -14.73 20.98
CA VAL A 372 -4.78 -16.19 21.16
C VAL A 372 -4.17 -16.53 22.52
N ILE A 373 -3.12 -15.82 22.93
CA ILE A 373 -2.46 -16.02 24.24
C ILE A 373 -3.43 -15.67 25.37
N GLU A 374 -4.13 -14.53 25.29
CA GLU A 374 -5.13 -14.15 26.30
C GLU A 374 -6.34 -15.09 26.30
N ALA A 375 -6.77 -15.58 25.14
CA ALA A 375 -7.82 -16.60 25.05
C ALA A 375 -7.40 -17.91 25.74
N ALA A 376 -6.12 -18.32 25.62
CA ALA A 376 -5.60 -19.49 26.31
C ALA A 376 -5.59 -19.33 27.85
N LYS A 377 -5.44 -18.09 28.35
CA LYS A 377 -5.49 -17.76 29.78
C LYS A 377 -6.90 -17.75 30.39
N CYS A 378 -7.95 -17.79 29.57
CA CYS A 378 -9.33 -17.68 30.05
C CYS A 378 -9.73 -18.83 31.00
N GLY A 379 -10.11 -18.49 32.24
CA GLY A 379 -10.48 -19.44 33.29
C GLY A 379 -11.99 -19.67 33.51
N GLY A 380 -12.88 -18.87 32.90
CA GLY A 380 -14.33 -18.98 33.08
C GLY A 380 -15.13 -17.88 32.37
N GLU A 381 -16.47 -17.96 32.42
CA GLU A 381 -17.42 -17.08 31.69
C GLU A 381 -17.68 -15.71 32.36
N GLU A 382 -17.14 -15.45 33.55
CA GLU A 382 -17.36 -14.19 34.29
C GLU A 382 -16.68 -12.98 33.62
N ASP A 383 -15.66 -13.23 32.79
CA ASP A 383 -14.95 -12.21 32.03
C ASP A 383 -15.61 -11.99 30.66
N GLU A 384 -16.04 -10.76 30.35
CA GLU A 384 -16.75 -10.43 29.10
C GLU A 384 -15.93 -10.81 27.85
N PHE A 385 -14.60 -10.65 27.90
CA PHE A 385 -13.71 -11.06 26.81
C PHE A 385 -13.69 -12.59 26.66
N CYS A 386 -13.50 -13.34 27.75
CA CYS A 386 -13.51 -14.80 27.72
C CYS A 386 -14.86 -15.36 27.26
N ARG A 387 -15.98 -14.72 27.63
CA ARG A 387 -17.32 -15.10 27.15
C ARG A 387 -17.44 -14.93 25.63
N VAL A 388 -17.11 -13.76 25.09
CA VAL A 388 -17.27 -13.49 23.65
C VAL A 388 -16.30 -14.32 22.80
N VAL A 389 -15.04 -14.43 23.23
CA VAL A 389 -14.02 -15.23 22.53
C VAL A 389 -14.30 -16.73 22.68
N GLY A 390 -14.92 -17.14 23.80
CA GLY A 390 -15.44 -18.48 24.03
C GLY A 390 -16.63 -18.84 23.14
N GLU A 391 -17.62 -17.94 22.99
CA GLU A 391 -18.77 -18.09 22.09
C GLU A 391 -18.35 -18.28 20.62
N LEU A 392 -17.19 -17.73 20.24
CA LEU A 392 -16.62 -17.86 18.90
C LEU A 392 -15.72 -19.09 18.73
N GLY A 393 -15.52 -19.88 19.80
CA GLY A 393 -14.71 -21.11 19.79
C GLY A 393 -13.20 -20.90 19.93
N VAL A 394 -12.72 -19.66 19.98
CA VAL A 394 -11.28 -19.33 20.00
C VAL A 394 -10.60 -19.85 21.28
N VAL A 395 -11.24 -19.74 22.46
CA VAL A 395 -10.67 -20.19 23.75
C VAL A 395 -10.31 -21.68 23.72
N ASN A 396 -11.22 -22.53 23.22
CA ASN A 396 -11.01 -23.97 23.20
C ASN A 396 -9.87 -24.35 22.26
N GLN A 397 -9.79 -23.72 21.08
CA GLN A 397 -8.73 -24.00 20.13
C GLN A 397 -7.37 -23.46 20.58
N ALA A 398 -7.35 -22.27 21.17
CA ALA A 398 -6.13 -21.69 21.75
C ALA A 398 -5.56 -22.58 22.86
N LYS A 399 -6.40 -23.13 23.75
CA LYS A 399 -5.97 -24.07 24.80
C LYS A 399 -5.46 -25.41 24.24
N LYS A 400 -6.14 -25.97 23.23
CA LYS A 400 -5.66 -27.20 22.56
C LYS A 400 -4.28 -26.98 21.96
N LEU A 401 -4.09 -25.87 21.22
CA LEU A 401 -2.82 -25.50 20.63
C LEU A 401 -1.74 -25.30 21.71
N ALA A 402 -2.09 -24.62 22.81
CA ALA A 402 -1.20 -24.41 23.96
C ALA A 402 -0.65 -25.72 24.53
N ASN A 403 -1.52 -26.72 24.74
CA ASN A 403 -1.12 -28.01 25.26
C ASN A 403 -0.22 -28.78 24.27
N ILE A 404 -0.58 -28.78 22.98
CA ILE A 404 0.26 -29.40 21.94
C ILE A 404 1.67 -28.77 21.93
N LEU A 405 1.74 -27.45 22.05
CA LEU A 405 3.02 -26.73 22.09
C LEU A 405 3.80 -27.01 23.38
N ALA A 406 3.14 -27.07 24.54
CA ALA A 406 3.77 -27.41 25.81
C ALA A 406 4.44 -28.77 25.76
N ASP A 407 3.72 -29.79 25.28
CA ASP A 407 4.24 -31.15 25.15
C ASP A 407 5.45 -31.21 24.21
N ARG A 408 5.41 -30.47 23.09
CA ARG A 408 6.46 -30.47 22.07
C ARG A 408 7.70 -29.68 22.47
N LEU A 409 7.51 -28.56 23.16
CA LEU A 409 8.60 -27.72 23.66
C LEU A 409 9.16 -28.22 25.00
N GLY A 410 8.51 -29.18 25.66
CA GLY A 410 8.86 -29.63 27.01
C GLY A 410 8.63 -28.53 28.05
N VAL A 411 7.65 -27.64 27.81
CA VAL A 411 7.33 -26.51 28.67
C VAL A 411 6.09 -26.86 29.49
N GLY A 412 6.23 -26.98 30.80
CA GLY A 412 5.13 -27.40 31.68
C GLY A 412 3.94 -26.42 31.78
N ASP A 413 4.11 -25.19 31.29
CA ASP A 413 3.05 -24.17 31.20
C ASP A 413 2.60 -24.00 29.73
N PRO A 414 1.37 -24.44 29.37
CA PRO A 414 0.81 -24.30 28.03
C PRO A 414 0.77 -22.87 27.51
N VAL A 415 0.46 -21.89 28.36
CA VAL A 415 0.43 -20.48 27.96
C VAL A 415 1.85 -19.99 27.66
N LYS A 416 2.82 -20.41 28.46
CA LYS A 416 4.23 -20.10 28.21
C LYS A 416 4.74 -20.72 26.92
N ALA A 417 4.27 -21.92 26.58
CA ALA A 417 4.59 -22.57 25.32
C ALA A 417 4.07 -21.78 24.10
N LEU A 418 2.84 -21.25 24.17
CA LEU A 418 2.30 -20.32 23.17
C LEU A 418 3.14 -19.04 23.05
N GLU A 419 3.50 -18.42 24.18
CA GLU A 419 4.35 -17.22 24.18
C GLU A 419 5.68 -17.49 23.49
N ILE A 420 6.33 -18.62 23.79
CA ILE A 420 7.60 -19.01 23.14
C ILE A 420 7.39 -19.25 21.64
N ALA A 421 6.33 -19.95 21.26
CA ALA A 421 6.06 -20.32 19.87
C ALA A 421 5.76 -19.11 18.97
N TYR A 422 5.03 -18.12 19.49
CA TYR A 422 4.59 -16.95 18.73
C TYR A 422 5.49 -15.73 18.90
N LYS A 423 5.92 -15.40 20.12
CA LYS A 423 6.74 -14.19 20.37
C LYS A 423 8.23 -14.46 20.29
N GLY A 424 8.62 -15.73 20.20
CA GLY A 424 9.98 -16.17 20.43
C GLY A 424 10.35 -16.01 21.90
N ALA A 425 11.14 -16.92 22.44
CA ALA A 425 12.02 -16.51 23.53
C ALA A 425 13.13 -15.65 22.93
N ARG A 426 13.65 -14.65 23.66
CA ARG A 426 14.82 -13.86 23.21
C ARG A 426 16.01 -14.73 22.79
N ASP A 427 16.04 -15.99 23.22
CA ASP A 427 17.13 -16.94 23.01
C ASP A 427 16.77 -18.10 22.04
N VAL A 428 15.57 -18.12 21.46
CA VAL A 428 15.18 -19.18 20.51
C VAL A 428 15.42 -18.70 19.08
N ASP A 429 16.35 -19.39 18.42
CA ASP A 429 16.63 -19.24 16.99
C ASP A 429 15.33 -19.35 16.16
N SER A 430 15.02 -18.31 15.40
CA SER A 430 13.86 -18.24 14.50
C SER A 430 13.75 -19.46 13.59
N LYS A 431 14.88 -20.02 13.12
CA LYS A 431 14.90 -21.24 12.30
C LYS A 431 14.37 -22.46 13.04
N LYS A 432 14.62 -22.56 14.35
CA LYS A 432 14.10 -23.65 15.19
C LYS A 432 12.59 -23.52 15.39
N LEU A 433 12.08 -22.29 15.56
CA LEU A 433 10.65 -22.03 15.64
C LEU A 433 9.93 -22.38 14.32
N TRP A 434 10.54 -22.05 13.18
CA TRP A 434 9.98 -22.42 11.88
C TRP A 434 9.93 -23.92 11.64
N ARG A 435 10.98 -24.65 12.02
CA ARG A 435 10.96 -26.12 11.97
C ARG A 435 9.86 -26.70 12.84
N LEU A 436 9.69 -26.18 14.06
CA LEU A 436 8.58 -26.58 14.94
C LEU A 436 7.23 -26.36 14.25
N TRP A 437 6.98 -25.18 13.67
CA TRP A 437 5.72 -24.90 12.97
C TRP A 437 5.50 -25.81 11.75
N SER A 438 6.56 -26.10 10.98
CA SER A 438 6.52 -27.02 9.84
C SER A 438 6.18 -28.45 10.28
N GLU A 439 6.83 -28.94 11.35
CA GLU A 439 6.54 -30.24 11.94
C GLU A 439 5.09 -30.32 12.46
N LEU A 440 4.62 -29.27 13.13
CA LEU A 440 3.26 -29.17 13.63
C LEU A 440 2.23 -29.18 12.49
N TRP A 441 2.48 -28.46 11.40
CA TRP A 441 1.58 -28.44 10.25
C TRP A 441 1.47 -29.79 9.55
N GLY A 442 2.54 -30.59 9.58
CA GLY A 442 2.56 -31.96 9.05
C GLY A 442 1.69 -32.94 9.83
N LEU A 443 1.22 -32.58 11.03
CA LEU A 443 0.39 -33.44 11.88
C LEU A 443 -1.11 -33.14 11.65
N PRO A 444 -1.92 -34.13 11.22
CA PRO A 444 -3.34 -33.89 10.91
C PRO A 444 -4.13 -33.26 12.07
N ALA A 445 -3.93 -33.72 13.30
CA ALA A 445 -4.63 -33.22 14.48
C ALA A 445 -4.29 -31.76 14.80
N THR A 446 -3.02 -31.36 14.63
CA THR A 446 -2.61 -29.97 14.83
C THR A 446 -3.13 -29.08 13.71
N ARG A 447 -3.08 -29.57 12.46
CA ARG A 447 -3.63 -28.85 11.30
C ARG A 447 -5.11 -28.52 11.47
N GLU A 448 -5.90 -29.46 11.97
CA GLU A 448 -7.33 -29.25 12.27
C GLU A 448 -7.53 -28.13 13.30
N VAL A 449 -6.80 -28.18 14.43
CA VAL A 449 -6.85 -27.12 15.47
C VAL A 449 -6.46 -25.76 14.91
N LEU A 450 -5.43 -25.69 14.06
CA LEU A 450 -4.96 -24.45 13.46
C LEU A 450 -5.99 -23.86 12.48
N VAL A 451 -6.62 -24.71 11.66
CA VAL A 451 -7.71 -24.29 10.78
C VAL A 451 -8.88 -23.75 11.60
N GLU A 452 -9.36 -24.51 12.58
CA GLU A 452 -10.47 -24.10 13.45
C GLU A 452 -10.16 -22.80 14.21
N LEU A 453 -8.92 -22.62 14.68
CA LEU A 453 -8.47 -21.39 15.32
C LEU A 453 -8.50 -20.21 14.34
N SER A 454 -7.93 -20.37 13.14
CA SER A 454 -7.96 -19.35 12.09
C SER A 454 -9.40 -18.97 11.71
N GLU A 455 -10.32 -19.93 11.58
CA GLU A 455 -11.73 -19.64 11.30
C GLU A 455 -12.40 -18.87 12.44
N ALA A 456 -12.15 -19.28 13.68
CA ALA A 456 -12.70 -18.66 14.87
C ALA A 456 -12.20 -17.21 15.01
N LEU A 457 -10.92 -16.96 14.68
CA LEU A 457 -10.31 -15.63 14.64
C LEU A 457 -10.86 -14.78 13.49
N ALA A 458 -11.04 -15.34 12.30
CA ALA A 458 -11.67 -14.63 11.18
C ALA A 458 -13.12 -14.25 11.52
N LYS A 459 -13.88 -15.16 12.14
CA LYS A 459 -15.21 -14.88 12.68
C LYS A 459 -15.13 -13.80 13.76
N PHE A 460 -14.16 -13.84 14.66
CA PHE A 460 -13.97 -12.81 15.68
C PHE A 460 -13.74 -11.42 15.06
N VAL A 461 -12.88 -11.32 14.06
CA VAL A 461 -12.61 -10.05 13.36
C VAL A 461 -13.84 -9.58 12.57
N GLY A 462 -14.57 -10.51 11.92
CA GLY A 462 -15.75 -10.20 11.12
C GLY A 462 -17.03 -9.92 11.92
N PHE A 463 -17.25 -10.55 13.08
CA PHE A 463 -18.54 -10.62 13.79
C PHE A 463 -18.89 -9.37 14.64
N ARG A 464 -18.28 -8.21 14.35
CA ARG A 464 -18.38 -6.92 15.05
C ARG A 464 -17.35 -6.72 16.16
N ALA A 465 -16.51 -5.73 15.86
CA ALA A 465 -16.03 -4.72 16.78
C ALA A 465 -17.16 -3.98 17.53
N ARG A 466 -17.93 -4.66 18.39
CA ARG A 466 -18.76 -3.97 19.39
C ARG A 466 -17.81 -3.27 20.34
N GLY A 467 -17.89 -1.94 20.38
CA GLY A 467 -16.87 -1.07 20.94
C GLY A 467 -16.45 -1.27 22.40
N ARG A 468 -17.06 -2.18 23.18
CA ARG A 468 -16.63 -2.53 24.55
C ARG A 468 -15.57 -3.63 24.58
N LEU A 469 -15.66 -4.61 23.68
CA LEU A 469 -14.71 -5.73 23.62
C LEU A 469 -13.34 -5.26 23.12
N LEU A 470 -13.32 -4.30 22.20
CA LEU A 470 -12.08 -3.66 21.76
C LEU A 470 -11.45 -2.76 22.80
N GLU A 471 -12.25 -2.05 23.61
CA GLU A 471 -11.72 -1.30 24.76
C GLU A 471 -11.07 -2.24 25.78
N HIS A 472 -11.66 -3.42 26.01
CA HIS A 472 -11.09 -4.45 26.86
C HIS A 472 -9.79 -5.04 26.28
N LEU A 473 -9.75 -5.30 24.97
CA LEU A 473 -8.54 -5.75 24.28
C LEU A 473 -7.43 -4.72 24.32
N GLU A 474 -7.72 -3.45 24.07
CA GLU A 474 -6.71 -2.39 24.14
C GLU A 474 -6.19 -2.17 25.57
N ALA A 475 -7.07 -2.26 26.57
CA ALA A 475 -6.70 -2.17 27.97
C ALA A 475 -5.86 -3.36 28.45
N ARG A 476 -6.15 -4.57 27.96
CA ARG A 476 -5.43 -5.80 28.32
C ARG A 476 -4.12 -6.01 27.57
N LEU A 477 -4.14 -5.80 26.25
CA LEU A 477 -2.98 -6.05 25.40
C LEU A 477 -1.92 -4.95 25.53
N GLY A 478 -2.34 -3.77 25.99
CA GLY A 478 -1.47 -2.61 26.17
C GLY A 478 -0.98 -2.05 24.84
N GLY A 479 -1.04 -0.73 24.68
CA GLY A 479 -0.25 -0.09 23.63
C GLY A 479 1.23 -0.32 23.97
N GLY A 480 1.94 -1.12 23.16
CA GLY A 480 3.38 -1.28 23.26
C GLY A 480 4.08 0.08 23.38
N ARG A 481 5.27 0.14 23.99
CA ARG A 481 6.03 1.41 24.05
C ARG A 481 6.28 1.99 22.66
N ASP A 482 6.50 1.14 21.66
CA ASP A 482 6.77 1.54 20.27
C ASP A 482 5.51 2.08 19.54
N ASP A 483 4.31 1.58 19.84
CA ASP A 483 3.04 2.07 19.27
C ASP A 483 2.74 3.54 19.63
N ARG A 484 3.25 4.00 20.79
CA ARG A 484 3.06 5.37 21.26
C ARG A 484 3.88 6.38 20.45
N ASP A 485 5.04 5.97 19.92
CA ASP A 485 5.98 6.84 19.21
C ASP A 485 5.61 7.00 17.72
N ILE A 486 4.98 5.99 17.10
CA ILE A 486 4.49 6.08 15.70
C ILE A 486 3.29 7.03 15.61
N GLY A 487 2.44 7.04 16.63
CA GLY A 487 1.21 7.80 16.64
C GLY A 487 1.36 9.33 16.72
N GLU A 488 2.56 9.85 16.98
CA GLU A 488 2.82 11.30 17.02
C GLU A 488 3.04 11.94 15.64
N GLY A 489 3.47 11.15 14.64
CA GLY A 489 3.83 11.66 13.30
C GLY A 489 2.93 11.24 12.15
N VAL A 490 2.13 10.18 12.31
CA VAL A 490 1.21 9.69 11.26
C VAL A 490 -0.23 10.04 11.63
N SER A 491 -1.01 10.50 10.65
CA SER A 491 -2.43 10.82 10.79
C SER A 491 -3.28 9.98 9.85
N LEU A 492 -4.39 9.46 10.36
CA LEU A 492 -5.47 8.95 9.51
C LEU A 492 -6.37 10.12 9.11
N VAL A 493 -6.43 10.33 7.82
CA VAL A 493 -7.34 11.28 7.18
C VAL A 493 -8.52 10.50 6.63
N LEU A 494 -9.72 10.91 6.99
CA LEU A 494 -10.96 10.47 6.35
C LEU A 494 -11.57 11.66 5.62
N VAL A 495 -11.67 11.56 4.30
CA VAL A 495 -12.40 12.52 3.48
C VAL A 495 -13.71 11.88 3.06
N ASP A 496 -14.82 12.51 3.42
CA ASP A 496 -16.17 12.10 3.03
C ASP A 496 -16.72 13.10 2.01
N VAL A 497 -17.05 12.61 0.83
CA VAL A 497 -17.69 13.33 -0.27
C VAL A 497 -19.19 13.15 -0.10
N GLY A 498 -19.83 14.07 0.62
CA GLY A 498 -21.25 14.03 0.92
C GLY A 498 -22.13 14.32 -0.30
N GLY A 499 -23.38 13.86 -0.30
CA GLY A 499 -24.36 14.12 -1.36
C GLY A 499 -24.45 13.05 -2.45
N VAL A 500 -23.62 12.00 -2.39
CA VAL A 500 -23.57 10.89 -3.37
C VAL A 500 -24.94 10.27 -3.63
N GLN A 501 -25.68 9.90 -2.58
CA GLN A 501 -26.98 9.25 -2.73
C GLN A 501 -28.03 10.17 -3.37
N ALA A 502 -28.01 11.47 -3.07
CA ALA A 502 -28.92 12.43 -3.68
C ALA A 502 -28.63 12.56 -5.18
N SER A 503 -27.36 12.76 -5.53
CA SER A 503 -26.91 12.89 -6.93
C SER A 503 -27.22 11.65 -7.78
N ILE A 504 -27.05 10.45 -7.20
CA ILE A 504 -27.32 9.19 -7.90
C ILE A 504 -28.84 8.96 -8.05
N ARG A 505 -29.65 9.25 -7.04
CA ARG A 505 -31.10 8.92 -7.03
C ARG A 505 -31.98 9.90 -7.83
N GLU A 506 -31.47 11.08 -8.17
CA GLU A 506 -32.22 12.09 -8.93
C GLU A 506 -32.49 11.68 -10.39
N THR A 507 -31.84 10.63 -10.90
CA THR A 507 -32.02 10.15 -12.27
C THR A 507 -32.68 8.78 -12.34
N GLN A 508 -33.68 8.63 -13.20
CA GLN A 508 -34.30 7.33 -13.51
C GLN A 508 -33.64 6.62 -14.71
N ARG A 509 -32.65 7.26 -15.37
CA ARG A 509 -31.97 6.68 -16.54
C ARG A 509 -30.72 5.93 -16.11
N LEU A 510 -30.70 4.61 -16.32
CA LEU A 510 -29.57 3.72 -15.97
C LEU A 510 -28.20 4.20 -16.47
N ARG A 511 -28.13 4.76 -17.69
CA ARG A 511 -26.86 5.29 -18.22
C ARG A 511 -26.35 6.50 -17.43
N VAL A 512 -27.26 7.38 -17.01
CA VAL A 512 -26.93 8.56 -16.20
C VAL A 512 -26.57 8.12 -14.79
N LEU A 513 -27.29 7.15 -14.23
CA LEU A 513 -26.97 6.54 -12.94
C LEU A 513 -25.55 5.97 -12.91
N ALA A 514 -25.18 5.20 -13.94
CA ALA A 514 -23.84 4.63 -14.10
C ALA A 514 -22.77 5.73 -14.23
N GLY A 515 -23.03 6.74 -15.07
CA GLY A 515 -22.14 7.90 -15.22
C GLY A 515 -21.96 8.70 -13.93
N SER A 516 -23.02 8.94 -13.16
CA SER A 516 -22.96 9.63 -11.87
C SER A 516 -22.20 8.83 -10.82
N SER A 517 -22.41 7.51 -10.75
CA SER A 517 -21.66 6.63 -9.84
C SER A 517 -20.16 6.67 -10.15
N LEU A 518 -19.81 6.59 -11.42
CA LEU A 518 -18.43 6.68 -11.87
C LEU A 518 -17.83 8.06 -11.57
N ALA A 519 -18.56 9.15 -11.81
CA ALA A 519 -18.10 10.50 -11.49
C ALA A 519 -17.78 10.66 -9.99
N VAL A 520 -18.61 10.06 -9.12
CA VAL A 520 -18.34 10.01 -7.68
C VAL A 520 -17.03 9.26 -7.41
N ASP A 521 -16.81 8.09 -8.02
CA ASP A 521 -15.55 7.34 -7.84
C ASP A 521 -14.34 8.15 -8.33
N TYR A 522 -14.45 8.88 -9.45
CA TYR A 522 -13.39 9.79 -9.90
C TYR A 522 -13.10 10.90 -8.91
N ILE A 523 -14.13 11.57 -8.39
CA ILE A 523 -13.96 12.64 -7.41
C ILE A 523 -13.34 12.09 -6.13
N THR A 524 -13.82 10.94 -5.64
CA THR A 524 -13.33 10.32 -4.40
C THR A 524 -11.92 9.76 -4.55
N VAL A 525 -11.64 8.95 -5.57
CA VAL A 525 -10.36 8.24 -5.69
C VAL A 525 -9.30 9.17 -6.30
N TYR A 526 -9.61 9.86 -7.39
CA TYR A 526 -8.64 10.72 -8.08
C TYR A 526 -8.66 12.15 -7.52
N GLY A 527 -9.83 12.79 -7.43
CA GLY A 527 -9.96 14.19 -7.00
C GLY A 527 -9.43 14.44 -5.59
N VAL A 528 -9.88 13.65 -4.60
CA VAL A 528 -9.41 13.78 -3.21
C VAL A 528 -7.91 13.44 -3.10
N TYR A 529 -7.43 12.45 -3.83
CA TYR A 529 -6.00 12.14 -3.84
C TYR A 529 -5.15 13.28 -4.41
N ARG A 530 -5.64 13.97 -5.43
CA ARG A 530 -5.01 15.19 -5.95
C ARG A 530 -5.00 16.30 -4.89
N LEU A 531 -6.08 16.44 -4.10
CA LEU A 531 -6.10 17.37 -2.97
C LEU A 531 -5.05 17.02 -1.89
N LEU A 532 -4.83 15.73 -1.60
CA LEU A 532 -3.75 15.29 -0.72
C LEU A 532 -2.38 15.73 -1.24
N ASN A 533 -2.15 15.61 -2.55
CA ASN A 533 -0.91 16.06 -3.18
C ASN A 533 -0.76 17.59 -3.19
N VAL A 534 -1.85 18.33 -3.33
CA VAL A 534 -1.84 19.79 -3.15
C VAL A 534 -1.50 20.16 -1.70
N ALA A 535 -2.04 19.44 -0.72
CA ALA A 535 -1.71 19.63 0.69
C ALA A 535 -0.23 19.35 0.97
N ALA A 536 0.33 18.27 0.40
CA ALA A 536 1.75 17.96 0.50
C ALA A 536 2.63 19.09 -0.03
N ARG A 537 2.31 19.66 -1.20
CA ARG A 537 3.07 20.77 -1.78
C ARG A 537 3.09 22.03 -0.91
N ARG A 538 2.02 22.28 -0.15
CA ARG A 538 2.02 23.39 0.83
C ARG A 538 3.02 23.16 1.96
N VAL A 539 3.22 21.91 2.36
CA VAL A 539 4.17 21.52 3.42
C VAL A 539 5.61 21.71 2.96
N PHE A 540 5.95 21.18 1.78
CA PHE A 540 7.35 21.15 1.36
C PHE A 540 7.75 22.36 0.49
N GLY A 541 6.78 23.09 -0.05
CA GLY A 541 6.97 24.13 -1.06
C GLY A 541 6.94 23.59 -2.48
N ASN A 542 6.79 24.46 -3.47
CA ASN A 542 6.72 24.05 -4.89
C ASN A 542 8.05 23.50 -5.43
N ALA A 543 9.16 23.72 -4.72
CA ALA A 543 10.50 23.29 -5.14
C ALA A 543 10.77 21.80 -4.84
N THR A 544 10.08 21.23 -3.86
CA THR A 544 10.26 19.87 -3.36
C THR A 544 9.09 19.01 -3.85
N ARG A 545 9.39 18.09 -4.76
CA ARG A 545 8.39 17.27 -5.48
C ARG A 545 7.89 16.08 -4.67
N VAL A 546 7.80 16.21 -3.35
CA VAL A 546 7.31 15.13 -2.50
C VAL A 546 5.80 15.03 -2.68
N SER A 547 5.36 14.00 -3.39
CA SER A 547 3.96 13.61 -3.54
C SER A 547 3.51 12.75 -2.36
N VAL A 548 2.21 12.68 -2.16
CA VAL A 548 1.58 11.66 -1.32
C VAL A 548 1.57 10.37 -2.14
N PRO A 549 2.19 9.27 -1.68
CA PRO A 549 2.21 8.00 -2.39
C PRO A 549 0.83 7.36 -2.52
N PRO A 550 0.56 6.57 -3.59
CA PRO A 550 -0.70 5.87 -3.74
C PRO A 550 -0.95 4.90 -2.59
N GLU A 551 0.11 4.24 -2.07
CA GLU A 551 0.01 3.28 -0.97
C GLU A 551 -0.56 3.88 0.32
N THR A 552 -0.46 5.20 0.50
CA THR A 552 -1.03 5.89 1.67
C THR A 552 -2.55 5.84 1.71
N VAL A 553 -3.23 5.74 0.55
CA VAL A 553 -4.67 5.56 0.50
C VAL A 553 -4.98 4.11 0.85
N VAL A 554 -5.55 3.87 2.02
CA VAL A 554 -5.86 2.52 2.49
C VAL A 554 -7.23 2.08 2.00
N PHE A 555 -8.15 3.03 1.82
CA PHE A 555 -9.48 2.77 1.30
C PHE A 555 -9.96 3.96 0.47
N ALA A 556 -10.59 3.68 -0.68
CA ALA A 556 -11.31 4.69 -1.43
C ALA A 556 -12.52 4.03 -2.11
N GLY A 557 -13.71 4.53 -1.81
CA GLY A 557 -14.96 4.01 -2.39
C GLY A 557 -16.20 4.59 -1.72
N GLY A 558 -17.31 4.59 -2.47
CA GLY A 558 -18.62 4.98 -1.96
C GLY A 558 -18.71 6.43 -1.47
N GLY A 559 -17.88 7.33 -2.02
CA GLY A 559 -17.78 8.72 -1.56
C GLY A 559 -16.73 8.96 -0.48
N THR A 560 -16.10 7.93 0.07
CA THR A 560 -15.15 8.08 1.18
C THR A 560 -13.73 7.67 0.80
N LEU A 561 -12.73 8.42 1.27
CA LEU A 561 -11.30 8.10 1.12
C LEU A 561 -10.63 8.15 2.49
N HIS A 562 -9.90 7.08 2.82
CA HIS A 562 -9.09 6.94 4.03
C HIS A 562 -7.61 6.88 3.63
N ALA A 563 -6.79 7.76 4.21
CA ALA A 563 -5.36 7.80 3.93
C ALA A 563 -4.53 7.97 5.21
N LEU A 564 -3.37 7.29 5.24
CA LEU A 564 -2.34 7.46 6.25
C LEU A 564 -1.29 8.43 5.73
N VAL A 565 -1.24 9.63 6.29
CA VAL A 565 -0.34 10.70 5.81
C VAL A 565 0.40 11.33 6.98
N PRO A 566 1.54 12.01 6.71
CA PRO A 566 2.18 12.88 7.69
C PRO A 566 1.20 13.88 8.29
N ARG A 567 1.40 14.22 9.56
CA ARG A 567 0.51 15.12 10.31
C ARG A 567 0.43 16.50 9.66
N GLN A 568 1.54 17.06 9.20
CA GLN A 568 1.50 18.37 8.53
C GLN A 568 0.66 18.35 7.24
N ILE A 569 0.66 17.23 6.51
CA ILE A 569 -0.17 17.09 5.29
C ILE A 569 -1.64 17.04 5.68
N ALA A 570 -1.99 16.30 6.73
CA ALA A 570 -3.36 16.22 7.22
C ALA A 570 -3.89 17.57 7.71
N GLU A 571 -3.08 18.33 8.44
CA GLU A 571 -3.41 19.69 8.91
C GLU A 571 -3.63 20.65 7.71
N ASN A 572 -2.74 20.63 6.72
CA ASN A 572 -2.90 21.44 5.51
C ASN A 572 -4.14 21.06 4.68
N LEU A 573 -4.47 19.77 4.61
CA LEU A 573 -5.69 19.33 3.92
C LEU A 573 -6.94 19.87 4.62
N LYS A 574 -6.96 19.85 5.95
CA LYS A 574 -8.06 20.41 6.75
C LYS A 574 -8.19 21.92 6.50
N ASP A 575 -7.09 22.64 6.42
CA ASP A 575 -7.09 24.07 6.11
C ASP A 575 -7.55 24.36 4.69
N ILE A 576 -7.12 23.55 3.71
CA ILE A 576 -7.64 23.63 2.34
C ILE A 576 -9.15 23.46 2.37
N LEU A 577 -9.67 22.36 2.91
CA LEU A 577 -11.11 22.05 2.87
C LEU A 577 -11.98 23.00 3.71
N SER A 578 -11.41 23.70 4.69
CA SER A 578 -12.13 24.67 5.53
C SER A 578 -12.06 26.12 5.02
N SER A 579 -11.14 26.45 4.11
CA SER A 579 -11.01 27.81 3.59
C SER A 579 -12.13 28.21 2.63
N GLU A 580 -12.67 29.43 2.77
CA GLU A 580 -13.67 30.00 1.83
C GLU A 580 -13.15 30.02 0.39
N ALA A 581 -11.84 30.27 0.19
CA ALA A 581 -11.23 30.28 -1.12
C ALA A 581 -11.17 28.88 -1.77
N ALA A 582 -10.90 27.83 -1.00
CA ALA A 582 -11.00 26.47 -1.53
C ALA A 582 -12.44 26.02 -1.72
N ARG A 583 -13.37 26.54 -0.90
CA ARG A 583 -14.80 26.33 -1.10
C ARG A 583 -15.24 26.95 -2.43
N ALA A 584 -14.87 28.20 -2.69
CA ALA A 584 -15.11 28.89 -3.95
C ALA A 584 -14.38 28.24 -5.14
N LYS A 585 -13.16 27.73 -4.95
CA LYS A 585 -12.40 27.04 -6.01
C LYS A 585 -12.93 25.63 -6.29
N ALA A 586 -13.40 24.92 -5.26
CA ALA A 586 -14.08 23.65 -5.40
C ALA A 586 -15.46 23.85 -6.05
N GLU A 587 -16.20 24.90 -5.70
CA GLU A 587 -17.43 25.31 -6.38
C GLU A 587 -17.16 25.66 -7.85
N ALA A 588 -16.08 26.38 -8.14
CA ALA A 588 -15.68 26.71 -9.52
C ALA A 588 -15.23 25.48 -10.33
N LEU A 589 -14.66 24.46 -9.68
CA LEU A 589 -14.30 23.17 -10.27
C LEU A 589 -15.48 22.17 -10.29
N GLY A 590 -16.65 22.56 -9.79
CA GLY A 590 -17.84 21.70 -9.70
C GLY A 590 -17.70 20.52 -8.73
N VAL A 591 -16.78 20.62 -7.78
CA VAL A 591 -16.52 19.64 -6.72
C VAL A 591 -17.36 19.92 -5.46
N LEU A 592 -17.90 21.14 -5.31
CA LEU A 592 -18.80 21.64 -4.26
C LEU A 592 -20.03 22.31 -4.89
#